data_AF-A0A6M4PU43-F1
#
_entry.id   AF-A0A6M4PU43-F1
#
_cell.length_a   1.000
_cell.length_b   1.000
_cell.length_c   1.000
_cell.angle_alpha   90.00
_cell.angle_beta   90.00
_cell.angle_gamma   90.00
#
_symmetry.space_group_name_H-M   'P 1'
#
loop_
_entity.id
_entity.type
_entity.pdbx_description
1 polymer ?
#
loop_
_entity_poly.entity_id
_entity_poly.type
_entity_poly.pdbx_seq_one_letter_code
_entity_poly.pdbx_strand_id
1 'polypeptide(L)'
;MPEQDDWEREFDHRWANSAEHKEPSARARMLAARWKENPPNPAPFRADPDPAPRRSSWVSTAVVLGCVAAVIVLLGYAQMRSPY
;
A
#
# COMPACT_ATOMS: atom_id res chain seq x y z
N MET A 1 16.22 -36.52 10.56
CA MET A 1 15.96 -36.85 9.15
C MET A 1 15.13 -35.71 8.56
N PRO A 2 15.54 -35.18 7.40
CA PRO A 2 15.03 -33.93 6.82
C PRO A 2 13.75 -34.22 6.02
N GLU A 3 12.59 -33.70 6.45
CA GLU A 3 11.31 -33.93 5.76
C GLU A 3 10.57 -32.60 5.49
N GLN A 4 11.28 -31.47 5.44
CA GLN A 4 10.68 -30.15 5.16
C GLN A 4 11.20 -29.47 3.88
N ASP A 5 12.12 -30.10 3.14
CA ASP A 5 12.80 -29.46 2.00
C ASP A 5 12.28 -29.87 0.60
N ASP A 6 11.26 -30.74 0.48
CA ASP A 6 10.90 -31.31 -0.84
C ASP A 6 9.54 -30.87 -1.40
N TRP A 7 9.17 -29.60 -1.16
CA TRP A 7 8.02 -28.99 -1.83
C TRP A 7 8.43 -27.95 -2.88
N GLU A 8 9.62 -28.09 -3.49
CA GLU A 8 9.86 -27.53 -4.82
C GLU A 8 8.91 -28.19 -5.81
N ARG A 9 7.67 -27.70 -5.83
CA ARG A 9 6.63 -28.16 -6.75
C ARG A 9 7.03 -27.64 -8.12
N GLU A 10 7.79 -28.45 -8.86
CA GLU A 10 8.13 -28.18 -10.23
C GLU A 10 6.82 -28.13 -11.03
N PHE A 11 6.32 -26.92 -11.25
CA PHE A 11 5.09 -26.72 -12.00
C PHE A 11 5.37 -27.12 -13.44
N ASP A 12 4.77 -28.22 -13.90
CA ASP A 12 4.90 -28.63 -15.29
C ASP A 12 4.15 -27.65 -16.20
N HIS A 13 4.89 -26.66 -16.65
CA HIS A 13 4.41 -25.66 -17.59
C HIS A 13 3.99 -26.28 -18.93
N ARG A 14 4.54 -27.44 -19.33
CA ARG A 14 4.11 -28.12 -20.56
C ARG A 14 2.72 -28.71 -20.42
N TRP A 15 2.43 -29.38 -19.31
CA TRP A 15 1.07 -29.84 -18.98
C TRP A 15 0.10 -28.66 -18.92
N ALA A 16 0.43 -27.61 -18.16
CA ALA A 16 -0.41 -26.42 -18.06
C ALA A 16 -0.64 -25.76 -19.43
N ASN A 17 0.39 -25.71 -20.29
CA ASN A 17 0.33 -25.14 -21.64
C ASN A 17 -0.44 -26.03 -22.63
N SER A 18 -0.51 -27.35 -22.41
CA SER A 18 -1.23 -28.29 -23.28
C SER A 18 -2.76 -28.32 -23.11
N ALA A 19 -3.31 -27.66 -22.08
CA ALA A 19 -4.76 -27.62 -21.87
C ALA A 19 -5.51 -26.99 -23.07
N GLU A 20 -6.54 -27.68 -23.57
CA GLU A 20 -7.38 -27.24 -24.68
C GLU A 20 -8.11 -25.92 -24.38
N HIS A 21 -8.51 -25.73 -23.13
CA HIS A 21 -9.19 -24.52 -22.66
C HIS A 21 -8.31 -23.74 -21.69
N LYS A 22 -8.05 -22.48 -22.05
CA LYS A 22 -7.35 -21.51 -21.21
C LYS A 22 -8.37 -20.59 -20.58
N GLU A 23 -8.70 -20.85 -19.33
CA GLU A 23 -9.49 -19.88 -18.58
C GLU A 23 -8.62 -18.67 -18.19
N PRO A 24 -9.19 -17.46 -18.15
CA PRO A 24 -8.49 -16.31 -17.62
C PRO A 24 -8.05 -16.56 -16.18
N SER A 25 -6.86 -16.08 -15.83
CA SER A 25 -6.36 -16.18 -14.46
C SER A 25 -7.36 -15.60 -13.47
N ALA A 26 -7.37 -16.10 -12.24
CA ALA A 26 -8.27 -15.61 -11.19
C ALA A 26 -8.23 -14.07 -11.07
N ARG A 27 -7.03 -13.48 -11.17
CA ARG A 27 -6.84 -12.03 -11.18
C ARG A 27 -7.50 -11.35 -12.39
N ALA A 28 -7.39 -11.93 -13.58
CA ALA A 28 -8.04 -11.39 -14.78
C ALA A 28 -9.56 -11.40 -14.64
N ARG A 29 -10.14 -12.45 -14.06
CA ARG A 29 -11.59 -12.51 -13.76
C ARG A 29 -12.02 -11.46 -12.73
N MET A 30 -11.23 -11.27 -11.67
CA MET A 30 -11.49 -10.22 -10.68
C MET A 30 -11.43 -8.81 -11.27
N LEU A 31 -10.45 -8.53 -12.15
CA LEU A 31 -10.35 -7.25 -12.84
C LEU A 31 -11.51 -7.04 -13.80
N ALA A 32 -11.90 -8.06 -14.57
CA ALA A 32 -13.04 -7.99 -15.47
C ALA A 32 -14.34 -7.67 -14.73
N ALA A 33 -14.56 -8.28 -13.55
CA ALA A 33 -15.70 -7.96 -12.70
C ALA A 33 -15.66 -6.50 -12.19
N ARG A 34 -14.51 -6.06 -11.68
CA ARG A 34 -14.32 -4.67 -11.20
C ARG A 34 -14.52 -3.63 -12.31
N TRP A 35 -13.98 -3.90 -13.50
CA TRP A 35 -14.01 -2.97 -14.65
C TRP A 35 -15.36 -2.91 -15.36
N LYS A 36 -16.23 -3.90 -15.17
CA LYS A 36 -17.61 -3.84 -15.65
C LYS A 36 -18.37 -2.64 -15.07
N GLU A 37 -18.12 -2.34 -13.80
CA GLU A 37 -18.78 -1.24 -13.09
C GLU A 37 -17.94 0.04 -13.08
N ASN A 38 -16.61 -0.09 -12.98
CA ASN A 38 -15.69 1.05 -12.90
C ASN A 38 -14.49 0.82 -13.84
N PRO A 39 -14.63 1.15 -15.14
CA PRO A 39 -13.54 0.99 -16.09
C PRO A 39 -12.36 1.91 -15.74
N PRO A 40 -11.13 1.49 -16.01
CA PRO A 40 -9.96 2.34 -15.82
C PRO A 40 -9.98 3.50 -16.83
N ASN A 41 -9.36 4.62 -16.46
CA ASN A 41 -9.21 5.75 -17.37
C ASN A 41 -8.33 5.35 -18.58
N PRO A 42 -8.61 5.89 -19.77
CA PRO A 42 -7.79 5.64 -20.95
C PRO A 42 -6.36 6.14 -20.70
N ALA A 43 -5.39 5.26 -20.94
CA ALA A 43 -3.97 5.53 -20.78
C ALA A 43 -3.23 5.12 -22.06
N PRO A 44 -2.15 5.83 -22.44
CA PRO A 44 -1.32 5.44 -23.58
C PRO A 44 -0.67 4.07 -23.35
N PHE A 45 -0.32 3.36 -24.43
CA PHE A 45 0.30 2.01 -24.40
C PHE A 45 1.60 1.96 -23.57
N ARG A 46 2.23 3.11 -23.33
CA ARG A 46 3.36 3.30 -22.43
C ARG A 46 3.14 4.52 -21.55
N ALA A 47 2.09 4.49 -20.75
CA ALA A 47 1.94 5.46 -19.68
C ALA A 47 3.10 5.27 -18.70
N ASP A 48 3.80 6.36 -18.40
CA ASP A 48 4.68 6.37 -17.24
C ASP A 48 3.84 6.08 -15.98
N PRO A 49 4.41 5.40 -14.96
CA PRO A 49 3.70 5.21 -13.72
C PRO A 49 3.32 6.57 -13.15
N ASP A 50 2.07 6.71 -12.71
CA ASP A 50 1.65 7.92 -11.99
C ASP A 50 2.62 8.18 -10.84
N PRO A 51 3.05 9.45 -10.63
CA PRO A 51 3.91 9.77 -9.52
C PRO A 51 3.22 9.32 -8.23
N ALA A 52 3.90 8.45 -7.48
CA ALA A 52 3.35 7.93 -6.24
C ALA A 52 2.91 9.11 -5.34
N PRO A 53 1.75 9.00 -4.66
CA PRO A 53 1.27 10.09 -3.82
C PRO A 53 2.36 10.46 -2.82
N ARG A 54 2.86 11.69 -2.94
CA ARG A 54 3.93 12.23 -2.11
C ARG A 54 3.33 12.44 -0.72
N ARG A 55 3.37 11.39 0.10
CA ARG A 55 2.97 11.42 1.51
C ARG A 55 3.74 12.58 2.13
N SER A 56 3.06 13.64 2.54
CA SER A 56 3.72 14.84 3.07
C SER A 56 4.53 14.43 4.30
N SER A 57 5.85 14.37 4.14
CA SER A 57 6.78 13.92 5.19
C SER A 57 6.85 14.89 6.38
N TRP A 58 6.23 16.07 6.27
CA TRP A 58 6.29 17.14 7.26
C TRP A 58 5.13 17.10 8.27
N VAL A 59 4.11 16.27 8.03
CA VAL A 59 2.96 16.16 8.95
C VAL A 59 3.43 15.71 10.33
N SER A 60 4.32 14.72 10.40
CA SER A 60 4.84 14.23 11.67
C SER A 60 5.66 15.31 12.40
N THR A 61 6.47 16.08 11.66
CA THR A 61 7.26 17.18 12.21
C THR A 61 6.37 18.29 12.76
N ALA A 62 5.32 18.67 12.03
CA ALA A 62 4.37 19.69 12.46
C ALA A 62 3.62 19.28 13.74
N VAL A 63 3.22 18.00 13.84
CA VAL A 63 2.54 17.47 15.04
C VAL A 63 3.47 17.48 16.26
N VAL A 64 4.73 17.08 16.10
CA VAL A 64 5.71 17.09 17.19
C VAL A 64 5.97 18.51 17.67
N LEU A 65 6.22 19.45 16.76
CA LEU A 65 6.45 20.86 17.12
C LEU A 65 5.21 21.48 17.79
N GLY A 66 4.00 21.14 17.32
CA GLY A 66 2.76 21.57 17.95
C GLY A 66 2.62 21.05 19.38
N CYS A 67 2.91 19.77 19.63
CA CYS A 67 2.90 19.21 20.99
C CYS A 67 3.93 19.87 21.90
N VAL A 68 5.16 20.06 21.42
CA VAL A 68 6.22 20.72 22.20
C VAL A 68 5.83 22.16 22.56
N ALA A 69 5.32 22.93 21.59
CA ALA A 69 4.83 24.28 21.83
C ALA A 69 3.68 24.31 22.85
N ALA A 70 2.72 23.39 22.73
CA ALA A 70 1.60 23.29 23.68
C ALA A 70 2.09 23.00 25.09
N VAL A 71 3.04 22.07 25.28
CA VAL A 71 3.63 21.76 26.60
C VAL A 71 4.35 22.98 27.19
N ILE A 72 5.14 23.70 26.38
CA ILE A 72 5.83 24.92 26.82
C ILE A 72 4.82 25.98 27.30
N VAL A 73 3.75 26.22 26.52
CA VAL A 73 2.71 27.18 26.88
C VAL A 73 1.99 26.75 28.15
N LEU A 74 1.66 25.46 28.30
CA LEU A 74 0.93 24.94 29.46
C LEU A 74 1.77 25.02 30.74
N LEU A 75 3.07 24.67 30.67
CA LEU A 75 4.01 24.82 31.77
C LEU A 75 4.21 26.28 32.15
N GLY A 76 4.42 27.16 31.15
CA GLY A 76 4.55 28.60 31.39
C GLY A 76 3.29 29.20 32.03
N TYR A 77 2.11 28.76 31.59
CA TYR A 77 0.84 29.16 32.17
C TYR A 77 0.66 28.69 33.61
N ALA A 78 1.01 27.44 33.90
CA ALA A 78 0.97 26.88 35.25
C ALA A 78 1.94 27.62 36.20
N GLN A 79 3.15 27.94 35.72
CA GLN A 79 4.14 28.71 36.48
C GLN A 79 3.61 30.11 36.83
N MET A 80 2.99 30.81 35.86
CA MET A 80 2.38 32.12 36.11
C MET A 80 1.19 32.08 37.06
N ARG A 81 0.47 30.96 37.13
CA ARG A 81 -0.66 30.76 38.05
C ARG A 81 -0.26 30.23 39.41
N SER A 82 0.98 29.81 39.64
CA SER A 82 1.44 29.37 40.95
C SER A 82 1.66 30.59 41.84
N PRO A 83 0.84 30.84 42.87
CA PRO A 83 1.26 31.74 43.94
C PRO A 83 2.39 31.00 44.69
N TYR A 84 3.48 31.72 44.97
CA TYR A 84 4.64 31.21 45.70
C TYR A 84 4.27 30.46 46.98
#